data_AF-A0A7W6XWT2-F1
#
_entry.id   AF-A0A7W6XWT2-F1
#
_cell.length_a   1.000
_cell.length_b   1.000
_cell.length_c   1.000
_cell.angle_alpha   90.00
_cell.angle_beta   90.00
_cell.angle_gamma   90.00
#
_symmetry.space_group_name_H-M   'P 1'
#
loop_
_entity.id
_entity.type
_entity.pdbx_description
1 polymer ?
#
loop_
_entity_poly.entity_id
_entity_poly.type
_entity_poly.pdbx_seq_one_letter_code
_entity_poly.pdbx_strand_id
1 'polypeptide(L)' 'MSERRAVDYLDDMQRAASDALLFVGGMDGEAFSGDKLIFKAVAFCHFTIGMAASRLLVTYPAFATEHPDLPWTKI' A
#
# COMPACT_ATOMS: atom_id res chain seq x y z
N MET A 1 -5.97 -23.31 8.66
CA MET A 1 -5.26 -22.22 7.94
C MET A 1 -4.47 -21.47 8.99
N SER A 2 -3.15 -21.35 8.84
CA SER A 2 -2.32 -20.60 9.81
C SER A 2 -2.76 -19.14 9.83
N GLU A 3 -2.72 -18.52 11.00
CA GLU A 3 -2.87 -17.07 11.13
C GLU A 3 -1.79 -16.38 10.30
N ARG A 4 -2.18 -15.35 9.54
CA ARG A 4 -1.30 -14.61 8.63
C ARG A 4 -0.34 -13.76 9.45
N ARG A 5 0.95 -13.78 9.15
CA ARG A 5 1.98 -13.07 9.94
C ARG A 5 1.94 -11.58 9.64
N ALA A 6 2.36 -10.74 10.59
CA ALA A 6 2.48 -9.29 10.40
C ALA A 6 3.30 -8.94 9.13
N VAL A 7 4.40 -9.67 8.90
CA VAL A 7 5.27 -9.49 7.73
C VAL A 7 4.55 -9.71 6.39
N ASP A 8 3.55 -10.59 6.34
CA ASP A 8 2.83 -10.87 5.09
C ASP A 8 2.01 -9.65 4.65
N TYR A 9 1.49 -8.86 5.60
CA TYR A 9 0.79 -7.60 5.29
C TYR A 9 1.76 -6.51 4.83
N LEU A 10 2.97 -6.47 5.42
CA LEU A 10 4.02 -5.53 5.00
C LEU A 10 4.52 -5.86 3.58
N ASP A 11 4.66 -7.14 3.26
CA ASP A 11 5.02 -7.61 1.92
C ASP A 11 3.95 -7.21 0.88
N ASP A 12 2.66 -7.34 1.22
CA ASP A 12 1.56 -6.88 0.36
C ASP A 12 1.66 -5.36 0.10
N MET A 13 1.95 -4.54 1.12
CA MET A 13 2.14 -3.09 0.97
C MET A 13 3.36 -2.77 0.09
N GLN A 14 4.49 -3.45 0.33
CA GLN A 14 5.73 -3.24 -0.42
C GLN A 14 5.56 -3.60 -1.90
N ARG A 15 4.89 -4.71 -2.20
CA ARG A 15 4.61 -5.12 -3.59
C ARG A 15 3.72 -4.10 -4.28
N ALA A 16 2.61 -3.70 -3.65
CA ALA A 16 1.72 -2.69 -4.22
C ALA A 16 2.42 -1.34 -4.46
N ALA A 17 3.30 -0.91 -3.55
CA ALA A 17 4.10 0.29 -3.74
C ALA A 17 5.10 0.15 -4.91
N SER A 18 5.72 -1.01 -5.04
CA SER A 18 6.65 -1.32 -6.15
C SER A 18 5.93 -1.31 -7.51
N ASP A 19 4.73 -1.90 -7.57
CA ASP A 19 3.89 -1.90 -8.77
C ASP A 19 3.48 -0.47 -9.15
N ALA A 20 3.10 0.37 -8.18
CA ALA A 20 2.76 1.76 -8.43
C ALA A 20 3.94 2.53 -9.06
N LEU A 21 5.16 2.33 -8.54
CA LEU A 21 6.38 2.93 -9.09
C LEU A 21 6.68 2.44 -10.50
N LEU A 22 6.46 1.14 -10.76
CA LEU A 22 6.64 0.55 -12.09
C LEU A 22 5.64 1.11 -13.10
N PHE A 23 4.37 1.30 -12.72
CA PHE A 23 3.34 1.84 -13.60
C PHE A 23 3.60 3.29 -14.01
N VAL A 24 4.19 4.11 -13.14
CA VAL A 24 4.53 5.51 -13.45
C VAL A 24 5.95 5.67 -14.02
N GLY A 25 6.69 4.58 -14.20
CA GLY A 25 8.08 4.61 -14.64
C GLY A 25 8.26 5.36 -15.96
N GLY A 26 9.02 6.46 -15.92
CA GLY A 26 9.30 7.28 -17.10
C GLY A 26 8.15 8.21 -17.52
N MET A 27 7.07 8.29 -16.74
CA MET A 27 5.97 9.22 -16.97
C MET A 27 6.19 10.53 -16.23
N ASP A 28 5.89 11.64 -16.87
CA ASP A 28 5.72 12.93 -16.21
C ASP A 28 4.27 13.11 -15.73
N GLY A 29 3.98 14.25 -15.10
CA GLY A 29 2.67 14.54 -14.54
C GLY A 29 1.55 14.69 -15.60
N GLU A 30 1.88 15.20 -16.78
CA GLU A 30 0.89 15.35 -17.87
C GLU A 30 0.55 13.98 -18.46
N ALA A 31 1.56 13.14 -18.71
CA ALA A 31 1.37 11.77 -19.17
C ALA A 31 0.54 10.95 -18.17
N PHE A 32 0.83 11.07 -16.87
CA PHE A 32 0.08 10.36 -15.83
C PHE A 32 -1.38 10.82 -15.74
N SER A 33 -1.64 12.13 -15.76
CA SER A 33 -3.00 12.66 -15.65
C SER A 33 -3.85 12.40 -16.90
N GLY A 34 -3.22 12.28 -18.07
CA GLY A 34 -3.87 11.91 -19.33
C GLY A 34 -4.22 10.43 -19.46
N ASP A 35 -3.43 9.53 -18.86
CA ASP A 35 -3.63 8.08 -18.95
C ASP A 35 -4.53 7.54 -17.82
N LYS A 36 -5.82 7.41 -18.12
CA LYS A 36 -6.83 6.89 -17.19
C LYS A 36 -6.60 5.44 -16.75
N LEU A 37 -5.92 4.62 -17.55
CA LEU A 37 -5.67 3.22 -17.19
C LEU A 37 -4.56 3.14 -16.15
N ILE A 38 -3.45 3.86 -16.39
CA ILE A 38 -2.35 3.95 -15.42
C ILE A 38 -2.81 4.62 -14.13
N PHE A 39 -3.58 5.71 -14.21
CA PHE A 39 -4.15 6.34 -13.02
C PHE A 39 -4.94 5.34 -12.15
N LYS A 40 -5.81 4.54 -12.78
CA LYS A 40 -6.61 3.52 -12.07
C LYS A 40 -5.74 2.41 -11.50
N ALA A 41 -4.69 1.98 -12.20
CA ALA A 41 -3.75 0.98 -11.71
C ALA A 41 -3.02 1.48 -10.45
N VAL A 42 -2.50 2.72 -10.48
CA VAL A 42 -1.83 3.35 -9.33
C VAL A 42 -2.78 3.58 -8.16
N ALA A 43 -4.03 3.98 -8.43
CA ALA A 43 -5.06 4.11 -7.40
C ALA A 43 -5.38 2.77 -6.72
N PHE A 44 -5.43 1.68 -7.50
CA PHE A 44 -5.62 0.33 -6.97
C PHE A 44 -4.43 -0.13 -6.10
N CYS A 45 -3.21 0.22 -6.47
CA CYS A 45 -2.04 -0.02 -5.61
C CYS A 45 -2.16 0.70 -4.25
N HIS A 46 -2.54 1.98 -4.24
CA HIS A 46 -2.76 2.72 -2.99
C HIS A 46 -3.87 2.11 -2.13
N PHE A 47 -4.97 1.72 -2.76
CA PHE A 47 -6.06 1.02 -2.07
C PHE A 47 -5.59 -0.29 -1.42
N THR A 48 -4.76 -1.06 -2.13
CA THR A 48 -4.16 -2.30 -1.63
C THR A 48 -3.29 -2.05 -0.40
N ILE A 49 -2.46 -0.98 -0.42
CA ILE A 49 -1.62 -0.59 0.71
C ILE A 49 -2.49 -0.27 1.94
N GLY A 50 -3.49 0.59 1.79
CA GLY A 50 -4.38 0.98 2.90
C GLY A 50 -5.19 -0.18 3.46
N MET A 51 -5.65 -1.09 2.59
CA MET A 51 -6.33 -2.31 3.01
C MET A 51 -5.41 -3.24 3.81
N ALA A 52 -4.18 -3.46 3.33
CA ALA A 52 -3.20 -4.29 4.03
C ALA A 52 -2.84 -3.69 5.40
N ALA A 53 -2.66 -2.36 5.48
CA ALA A 53 -2.41 -1.67 6.73
C ALA A 53 -3.58 -1.79 7.71
N SER A 54 -4.81 -1.59 7.23
CA SER A 54 -6.01 -1.76 8.06
C SER A 54 -6.12 -3.18 8.61
N ARG A 55 -5.87 -4.20 7.78
CA ARG A 55 -5.92 -5.60 8.21
C ARG A 55 -4.79 -5.93 9.19
N LEU A 56 -3.59 -5.40 8.98
CA LEU A 56 -2.48 -5.54 9.91
C LEU A 56 -2.86 -5.03 11.30
N LEU A 57 -3.48 -3.85 11.40
CA LEU A 57 -3.88 -3.28 12.69
C LEU A 57 -5.06 -4.02 13.35
N VAL A 58 -5.96 -4.61 12.56
CA VAL A 58 -7.03 -5.46 13.09
C VAL A 58 -6.47 -6.77 13.66
N THR A 59 -5.49 -7.38 12.98
CA THR A 59 -4.88 -8.65 13.41
C THR A 59 -3.81 -8.44 14.50
N TYR A 60 -3.08 -7.33 14.44
CA TYR A 60 -1.96 -7.00 15.33
C TYR A 60 -2.13 -5.56 15.87
N PRO A 61 -3.05 -5.31 16.81
CA PRO A 61 -3.38 -3.95 17.27
C PRO A 61 -2.22 -3.23 17.96
N ALA A 62 -1.28 -3.96 18.57
CA ALA A 62 -0.08 -3.38 19.20
C ALA A 62 0.93 -2.83 18.18
N PHE A 63 0.84 -3.22 16.90
CA PHE A 63 1.82 -2.90 15.87
C PHE A 63 2.02 -1.39 15.69
N ALA A 64 0.94 -0.61 15.74
CA ALA A 64 1.03 0.85 15.62
C ALA A 64 1.78 1.50 16.80
N THR A 65 1.67 0.93 18.01
CA THR A 65 2.37 1.43 19.20
C THR A 65 3.83 1.00 19.21
N GLU A 66 4.14 -0.18 18.69
CA GLU A 66 5.52 -0.69 18.53
C GLU A 66 6.30 0.04 17.43
N HIS A 67 5.59 0.59 16.42
CA HIS A 67 6.18 1.30 15.28
C HIS A 67 5.62 2.72 15.12
N PRO A 68 5.83 3.63 16.09
CA PRO A 68 5.19 4.95 16.12
C PRO A 68 5.72 5.94 15.07
N ASP A 69 6.81 5.61 14.39
CA ASP A 69 7.46 6.50 13.40
C ASP A 69 6.61 6.73 12.15
N LEU A 70 5.61 5.89 11.92
CA LEU A 70 4.67 6.00 10.80
C LEU A 70 3.24 6.27 11.29
N PRO A 71 2.46 7.10 10.57
CA PRO A 71 1.11 7.45 10.96
C PRO A 71 0.09 6.38 10.54
N TRP A 72 0.20 5.17 11.09
CA TRP A 72 -0.60 3.99 10.71
C TRP A 72 -2.12 4.20 10.70
N THR A 73 -2.63 5.09 11.54
CA THR A 73 -4.08 5.35 11.70
C THR A 73 -4.59 6.56 10.92
N LYS A 74 -3.72 7.24 10.16
CA LYS A 74 -4.09 8.42 9.34
C LYS A 74 -4.23 8.11 7.85
N ILE A 75 -4.30 6.82 7.50
CA ILE A 75 -4.40 6.32 6.11
C ILE A 75 -5.85 6.39 5.64
#